data_AF-A0A1M4UJR1-F1
#
_entry.id   AF-A0A1M4UJR1-F1
#
_cell.length_a   1.000
_cell.length_b   1.000
_cell.length_c   1.000
_cell.angle_alpha   90.00
_cell.angle_beta   90.00
_cell.angle_gamma   90.00
#
_symmetry.space_group_name_H-M   'P 1'
#
loop_
_entity.id
_entity.type
_entity.pdbx_description
1 polymer ?
#
loop_
_entity_poly.entity_id
_entity_poly.type
_entity_poly.pdbx_seq_one_letter_code
_entity_poly.pdbx_strand_id
1 'polypeptide(L)'
;MGKLYFGGPLSVIKDIITMGFQPGQILRHHLLDAMLDARNAVGLNRRFRPAVLVLERPGNLQVLHQNSNADITVLANFLPMASEILLVKIDFSAPRLVRAAGTISPLTLFDMGSHRKHSSCKRVARVKRVIST
;
A
#
# COMPACT_ATOMS: atom_id res chain seq x y z
N MET A 1 -12.74 7.80 -17.08
CA MET A 1 -12.09 6.50 -16.82
C MET A 1 -12.14 6.26 -15.31
N GLY A 2 -12.72 5.15 -14.86
CA GLY A 2 -12.86 4.88 -13.41
C GLY A 2 -11.58 4.28 -12.84
N LYS A 3 -11.17 4.72 -11.64
CA LYS A 3 -10.07 4.12 -10.87
C LYS A 3 -10.60 3.05 -9.92
N LEU A 4 -9.81 1.99 -9.73
CA LEU A 4 -10.04 0.96 -8.71
C LEU A 4 -8.82 0.89 -7.79
N TYR A 5 -9.07 0.48 -6.55
CA TYR A 5 -8.07 0.46 -5.49
C TYR A 5 -7.95 -0.94 -4.91
N PHE A 6 -6.73 -1.41 -4.72
CA PHE A 6 -6.45 -2.67 -4.04
C PHE A 6 -5.55 -2.40 -2.82
N GLY A 7 -6.03 -2.79 -1.64
CA GLY A 7 -5.29 -2.64 -0.40
C GLY A 7 -4.59 -3.93 0.01
N GLY A 8 -3.28 -3.89 0.26
CA GLY A 8 -2.57 -5.06 0.73
C GLY A 8 -1.14 -4.79 1.23
N PRO A 9 -0.42 -5.85 1.61
CA PRO A 9 1.01 -5.76 1.87
C PRO A 9 1.77 -5.42 0.59
N LEU A 10 2.85 -4.65 0.71
CA LEU A 10 3.68 -4.28 -0.44
C LEU A 10 4.20 -5.50 -1.22
N SER A 11 4.47 -6.64 -0.55
CA SER A 11 4.88 -7.89 -1.20
C SER A 11 3.82 -8.41 -2.16
N VAL A 12 2.56 -8.47 -1.71
CA VAL A 12 1.42 -8.93 -2.52
C VAL A 12 1.19 -8.00 -3.71
N ILE A 13 1.38 -6.69 -3.52
CA ILE A 13 1.30 -5.72 -4.62
C ILE A 13 2.43 -5.96 -5.65
N LYS A 14 3.65 -6.32 -5.22
CA LYS A 14 4.72 -6.70 -6.15
C LYS A 14 4.29 -7.90 -6.98
N ASP A 15 3.73 -8.93 -6.34
CA ASP A 15 3.29 -10.16 -6.99
C ASP A 15 2.14 -9.90 -7.97
N ILE A 16 1.20 -9.02 -7.63
CA ILE A 16 0.09 -8.63 -8.51
C ILE A 16 0.59 -7.87 -9.75
N ILE A 17 1.62 -7.04 -9.60
CA ILE A 17 2.19 -6.31 -10.75
C ILE A 17 2.92 -7.27 -11.70
N THR A 18 3.59 -8.31 -11.17
CA THR A 18 4.35 -9.26 -11.98
C THR A 18 3.51 -10.40 -12.54
N MET A 19 2.59 -10.94 -11.75
CA MET A 19 1.79 -12.13 -12.07
C MET A 19 0.32 -11.81 -12.41
N GLY A 20 -0.13 -10.59 -12.15
CA GLY A 20 -1.52 -10.19 -12.33
C GLY A 20 -2.42 -10.47 -11.12
N PHE A 21 -3.65 -9.96 -11.21
CA PHE A 21 -4.70 -10.26 -10.26
C PHE A 21 -5.15 -11.72 -10.39
N GLN A 22 -5.49 -12.33 -9.25
CA GLN A 22 -6.02 -13.69 -9.15
C GLN A 22 -7.52 -13.65 -8.79
N PRO A 23 -8.29 -14.72 -9.08
CA PRO A 23 -9.71 -14.75 -8.82
C PRO A 23 -9.96 -14.77 -7.31
N GLY A 24 -11.02 -14.10 -6.87
CA GLY A 24 -11.34 -13.93 -5.45
C GLY A 24 -10.65 -12.76 -4.76
N GLN A 25 -9.71 -12.07 -5.43
CA GLN A 25 -9.18 -10.80 -4.90
C GLN A 25 -10.27 -9.71 -4.95
N ILE A 26 -10.28 -8.84 -3.94
CA ILE A 26 -11.30 -7.80 -3.77
C ILE A 26 -10.68 -6.43 -4.07
N LEU A 27 -11.32 -5.70 -4.98
CA LEU A 27 -11.04 -4.33 -5.35
C LEU A 27 -12.10 -3.41 -4.75
N ARG A 28 -11.70 -2.18 -4.41
CA ARG A 28 -12.57 -1.14 -3.84
C ARG A 28 -12.74 0.03 -4.79
N HIS A 29 -13.91 0.67 -4.69
CA HIS A 29 -14.19 1.95 -5.36
C HIS A 29 -13.59 3.16 -4.63
N HIS A 30 -13.45 3.07 -3.31
CA HIS A 30 -12.94 4.17 -2.50
C HIS A 30 -11.53 3.87 -1.99
N LEU A 31 -10.68 4.89 -2.04
CA LEU A 31 -9.31 4.82 -1.56
C LEU A 31 -9.26 4.52 -0.05
N LEU A 32 -10.14 5.12 0.75
CA LEU A 32 -10.15 4.95 2.20
C LEU A 32 -10.38 3.49 2.59
N ASP A 33 -11.31 2.82 1.93
CA ASP A 33 -11.61 1.40 2.18
C ASP A 33 -10.41 0.52 1.81
N ALA A 34 -9.76 0.78 0.68
CA ALA A 34 -8.53 0.09 0.31
C ALA A 34 -7.39 0.35 1.31
N MET A 35 -7.28 1.55 1.86
CA MET A 35 -6.29 1.86 2.91
C MET A 35 -6.57 1.08 4.21
N LEU A 36 -7.85 0.90 4.56
CA LEU A 36 -8.25 0.06 5.70
C LEU A 36 -7.97 -1.42 5.44
N ASP A 37 -8.22 -1.92 4.23
CA ASP A 37 -7.86 -3.29 3.83
C ASP A 37 -6.35 -3.51 3.89
N ALA A 38 -5.56 -2.57 3.36
CA ALA A 38 -4.10 -2.61 3.42
C ALA A 38 -3.61 -2.71 4.87
N ARG A 39 -4.23 -1.95 5.79
CA ARG A 39 -3.96 -2.04 7.23
C ARG A 39 -4.32 -3.41 7.78
N ASN A 40 -5.53 -3.89 7.50
CA ASN A 40 -6.02 -5.17 8.01
C ASN A 40 -5.16 -6.34 7.53
N ALA A 41 -4.68 -6.29 6.28
CA ALA A 41 -3.85 -7.33 5.69
C ALA A 41 -2.45 -7.43 6.33
N VAL A 42 -1.85 -6.32 6.77
CA VAL A 42 -0.55 -6.33 7.45
C VAL A 42 -0.66 -6.50 8.97
N GLY A 43 -1.85 -6.26 9.53
CA GLY A 43 -2.10 -6.28 10.97
C GLY A 43 -1.25 -5.27 11.74
N LEU A 44 -0.80 -5.64 12.94
CA LEU A 44 0.08 -4.81 13.77
C LEU A 44 1.58 -5.07 13.52
N ASN A 45 1.92 -5.78 12.44
CA ASN A 45 3.30 -6.14 12.16
C ASN A 45 4.06 -4.99 11.50
N ARG A 46 4.97 -4.37 12.28
CA ARG A 46 5.83 -3.25 11.84
C ARG A 46 6.75 -3.57 10.66
N ARG A 47 6.97 -4.84 10.34
CA ARG A 47 7.86 -5.26 9.24
C ARG A 47 7.20 -5.16 7.87
N PHE A 48 5.89 -5.32 7.81
CA PHE A 48 5.15 -5.25 6.56
C PHE A 48 4.71 -3.81 6.30
N ARG A 49 4.95 -3.34 5.07
CA ARG A 49 4.53 -2.01 4.63
C ARG A 49 3.17 -2.15 3.96
N PRO A 50 2.09 -1.62 4.55
CA PRO A 50 0.80 -1.58 3.87
C PRO A 50 0.90 -0.59 2.71
N ALA A 51 0.29 -0.94 1.59
CA ALA A 51 0.22 -0.09 0.43
C ALA A 51 -1.12 -0.29 -0.29
N VAL A 52 -1.49 0.71 -1.08
CA VAL A 52 -2.64 0.65 -1.96
C VAL A 52 -2.16 0.75 -3.40
N LEU A 53 -2.53 -0.21 -4.22
CA LEU A 53 -2.34 -0.19 -5.66
C LEU A 53 -3.53 0.53 -6.28
N VAL A 54 -3.26 1.55 -7.09
CA VAL A 54 -4.26 2.25 -7.90
C VAL A 54 -4.14 1.73 -9.32
N LEU A 55 -5.25 1.21 -9.84
CA LEU A 55 -5.33 0.68 -11.19
C LEU A 55 -6.46 1.32 -11.98
N GLU A 56 -6.28 1.39 -13.29
CA GLU A 56 -7.37 1.74 -14.18
C GLU A 56 -8.37 0.59 -14.28
N ARG A 57 -9.67 0.93 -14.30
CA ARG A 57 -10.72 -0.08 -14.47
C ARG A 57 -10.55 -0.77 -15.82
N PRO A 58 -10.44 -2.11 -15.87
CA PRO A 58 -10.31 -2.83 -17.12
C PRO A 58 -11.55 -2.61 -17.99
N GLY A 59 -11.34 -2.45 -19.29
CA GLY A 59 -12.44 -2.30 -20.25
C GLY A 59 -13.28 -3.58 -20.41
N ASN A 60 -12.68 -4.75 -20.18
CA ASN A 60 -13.39 -6.01 -20.18
C ASN A 60 -14.02 -6.26 -18.80
N LEU A 61 -15.31 -5.94 -18.66
CA LEU A 61 -16.04 -6.11 -17.40
C LEU A 61 -16.28 -7.58 -17.01
N GLN A 62 -16.07 -8.55 -17.90
CA GLN A 62 -16.27 -9.97 -17.59
C GLN A 62 -15.26 -10.51 -16.56
N VAL A 63 -14.14 -9.81 -16.35
CA VAL A 63 -13.14 -10.19 -15.34
C VAL A 63 -13.48 -9.69 -13.94
N LEU A 64 -14.50 -8.83 -13.81
CA LEU A 64 -14.90 -8.19 -12.55
C LEU A 64 -16.39 -8.42 -12.25
N HIS A 65 -16.69 -8.80 -11.02
CA HIS A 65 -18.06 -8.84 -10.52
C HIS A 65 -18.26 -7.79 -9.45
N GLN A 66 -19.27 -6.93 -9.61
CA GLN A 66 -19.63 -5.96 -8.59
C GLN A 66 -20.71 -6.56 -7.69
N ASN A 67 -20.38 -6.74 -6.41
CA ASN A 67 -21.32 -7.18 -5.40
C ASN A 67 -22.19 -6.01 -4.93
N SER A 68 -23.34 -6.33 -4.32
CA SER A 68 -24.28 -5.38 -3.73
C SER A 68 -23.66 -4.44 -2.69
N ASN A 69 -22.55 -4.84 -2.07
CA ASN A 69 -21.83 -4.08 -1.04
C ASN A 69 -20.78 -3.10 -1.61
N ALA A 70 -20.85 -2.75 -2.90
CA ALA A 70 -19.86 -1.94 -3.61
C ALA A 70 -18.45 -2.56 -3.69
N ASP A 71 -18.33 -3.85 -3.40
CA ASP A 71 -17.11 -4.63 -3.53
C ASP A 71 -16.99 -5.17 -4.95
N ILE A 72 -15.80 -5.07 -5.52
CA ILE A 72 -15.53 -5.62 -6.84
C ILE A 72 -14.65 -6.84 -6.67
N THR A 73 -15.20 -8.01 -6.94
CA THR A 73 -14.46 -9.27 -6.91
C THR A 73 -13.86 -9.56 -8.28
N VAL A 74 -12.60 -9.97 -8.31
CA VAL A 74 -11.95 -10.47 -9.53
C VAL A 74 -12.45 -11.88 -9.82
N LEU A 75 -12.98 -12.10 -11.03
CA LEU A 75 -13.49 -13.40 -11.48
C LEU A 75 -12.46 -14.22 -12.28
N ALA A 76 -11.56 -13.54 -12.96
CA ALA A 76 -10.57 -14.15 -13.84
C ALA A 76 -9.24 -13.40 -13.78
N ASN A 77 -8.17 -14.10 -14.11
CA ASN A 77 -6.82 -13.53 -14.07
C ASN A 77 -6.68 -12.41 -15.09
N PHE A 78 -6.09 -11.29 -14.68
CA PHE A 78 -5.75 -10.21 -15.60
C PHE A 78 -4.55 -9.42 -15.09
N LEU A 79 -3.79 -8.83 -16.02
CA LEU A 79 -2.71 -7.91 -15.68
C LEU A 79 -3.29 -6.51 -15.46
N PRO A 80 -3.06 -5.90 -14.28
CA PRO A 80 -3.60 -4.57 -14.02
C PRO A 80 -2.81 -3.49 -14.74
N MET A 81 -3.52 -2.49 -15.24
CA MET A 81 -2.92 -1.21 -15.63
C MET A 81 -2.70 -0.37 -14.37
N ALA A 82 -1.59 -0.64 -13.68
CA ALA A 82 -1.20 0.08 -12.47
C ALA A 82 -0.77 1.51 -12.81
N SER A 83 -1.41 2.50 -12.19
CA SER A 83 -1.08 3.91 -12.37
C SER A 83 -0.12 4.39 -11.28
N GLU A 84 -0.43 4.08 -10.02
CA GLU A 84 0.30 4.60 -8.86
C GLU A 84 0.18 3.64 -7.67
N ILE A 85 1.16 3.68 -6.77
CA ILE A 85 1.18 2.91 -5.53
C ILE A 85 1.28 3.88 -4.36
N LEU A 86 0.29 3.86 -3.50
CA LEU A 86 0.21 4.71 -2.32
C LEU A 86 0.77 3.95 -1.14
N LEU A 87 1.89 4.41 -0.59
CA LEU A 87 2.38 3.86 0.67
C LEU A 87 1.48 4.32 1.80
N VAL A 88 1.10 3.39 2.66
CA VAL A 88 0.23 3.68 3.80
C VAL A 88 1.08 3.73 5.07
N LYS A 89 0.91 4.78 5.86
CA LYS A 89 1.45 4.88 7.21
C LYS A 89 0.34 4.56 8.21
N ILE A 90 0.58 3.52 9.00
CA ILE A 90 -0.25 3.19 10.16
C ILE A 90 0.38 3.85 11.37
N ASP A 91 -0.41 4.62 12.10
CA ASP A 91 -0.04 5.03 13.45
C ASP A 91 -0.38 3.89 14.41
N PHE A 92 0.64 3.27 15.03
CA PHE A 92 0.44 2.19 15.99
C PHE A 92 -0.18 2.67 17.31
N SER A 93 -0.07 3.97 17.62
CA SER A 93 -0.72 4.58 18.79
C SER A 93 -2.20 4.86 18.53
N ALA A 94 -2.59 5.01 17.26
CA ALA A 94 -3.98 5.23 16.83
C ALA A 94 -4.27 4.43 15.55
N PRO A 95 -4.44 3.09 15.64
CA PRO A 95 -4.57 2.21 14.46
C PRO A 95 -5.84 2.45 13.63
N ARG A 96 -6.74 3.31 14.12
CA ARG A 96 -7.91 3.80 13.37
C ARG A 96 -7.54 4.89 12.36
N LEU A 97 -6.37 5.51 12.50
CA LEU A 97 -5.88 6.55 11.61
C LEU A 97 -4.96 5.94 10.56
N VAL A 98 -5.41 5.96 9.32
CA VAL A 98 -4.63 5.53 8.16
C VAL A 98 -4.31 6.75 7.33
N ARG A 99 -3.03 6.99 7.03
CA ARG A 99 -2.59 8.15 6.24
C ARG A 99 -1.74 7.69 5.06
N ALA A 100 -1.90 8.35 3.91
CA ALA A 100 -0.98 8.17 2.80
C ALA A 100 0.38 8.78 3.19
N ALA A 101 1.42 7.96 3.15
CA ALA A 101 2.79 8.33 3.49
C ALA A 101 3.52 8.98 2.29
N GLY A 102 3.10 8.62 1.08
CA GLY A 102 3.69 9.07 -0.18
C GLY A 102 3.19 8.23 -1.35
N THR A 103 3.48 8.68 -2.56
CA THR A 103 3.12 8.02 -3.81
C THR A 103 4.39 7.52 -4.50
N ILE A 104 4.30 6.35 -5.12
CA ILE A 104 5.41 5.66 -5.77
C ILE A 104 4.93 5.16 -7.14
N SER A 105 5.81 5.22 -8.14
CA SER A 105 5.54 4.66 -9.46
C SER A 105 5.67 3.13 -9.43
N PRO A 106 4.82 2.37 -10.14
CA PRO A 106 4.95 0.91 -10.24
C PRO A 106 6.35 0.43 -10.67
N LEU A 107 7.06 1.21 -11.49
CA LEU A 107 8.42 0.88 -11.93
C LEU A 107 9.44 0.99 -10.77
N THR A 108 9.32 2.02 -9.94
CA THR A 108 10.23 2.26 -8.81
C THR A 108 10.06 1.26 -7.65
N LEU A 109 9.01 0.44 -7.68
CA LEU A 109 8.78 -0.61 -6.69
C LEU A 109 9.76 -1.79 -6.83
N PHE A 110 10.31 -2.01 -8.03
CA PHE A 110 11.34 -3.02 -8.27
C PHE A 110 12.72 -2.58 -7.77
N ASP A 111 13.02 -1.27 -7.83
CA ASP A 111 14.24 -0.68 -7.30
C ASP A 111 14.23 -0.51 -5.77
N MET A 112 13.05 -0.48 -5.16
CA MET A 112 12.91 -0.63 -3.72
C MET A 112 13.27 -2.06 -3.32
N GLY A 113 14.58 -2.31 -3.23
CA GLY A 113 15.14 -3.43 -2.50
C GLY A 113 14.52 -3.50 -1.11
N SER A 114 14.40 -4.72 -0.58
CA SER A 114 13.95 -4.99 0.78
C SER A 114 14.85 -4.24 1.78
N HIS A 115 14.56 -2.96 2.04
CA HIS A 115 15.52 -2.09 2.70
C HIS A 115 15.75 -2.53 4.15
N ARG A 116 16.89 -3.20 4.31
CA ARG A 116 17.90 -2.98 5.36
C ARG A 116 17.73 -1.57 5.96
N LYS A 117 17.59 -1.56 7.28
CA LYS A 117 17.54 -0.42 8.21
C LYS A 117 18.27 0.83 7.68
N HIS A 118 17.53 1.90 7.39
CA HIS A 118 18.05 3.26 7.50
C HIS A 118 17.86 3.72 8.95
N SER A 119 18.83 3.38 9.80
CA SER A 119 19.01 4.06 11.09
C SER A 119 19.63 5.43 10.81
N SER A 120 18.80 6.46 10.66
CA SER A 120 19.31 7.84 10.71
C SER A 120 19.54 8.22 12.17
N CYS A 121 20.79 8.01 12.59
CA CYS A 121 21.38 8.53 13.81
C CYS A 121 21.22 10.07 13.83
N LYS A 122 20.33 10.60 14.68
CA LYS A 122 20.41 11.99 15.12
C LYS A 122 21.25 12.03 16.39
N ARG A 123 22.52 12.44 16.24
CA ARG A 123 23.44 12.80 17.32
C ARG A 123 22.74 13.79 18.26
N VAL A 124 22.53 13.38 19.50
CA VAL A 124 22.22 14.30 20.61
C VAL A 124 23.51 15.07 20.91
N ALA A 125 23.52 16.37 20.64
CA ALA A 125 24.62 17.26 20.99
C ALA A 125 24.76 17.31 22.52
N ARG A 126 25.91 16.84 23.02
CA ARG A 126 26.35 17.06 24.41
C ARG A 126 26.69 18.55 24.56
N VAL A 127 25.85 19.28 25.30
CA VAL A 127 26.19 20.62 25.81
C VAL A 127 27.24 20.44 26.92
N LYS A 128 28.49 20.82 26.66
CA LYS A 128 29.48 21.05 27.72
C LYS A 128 29.13 22.39 28.38
N ARG A 129 28.63 22.37 29.63
CA ARG A 129 28.73 23.54 30.51
C ARG A 129 30.18 23.66 30.95
N VAL A 130 30.83 24.75 30.56
CA VAL A 130 32.05 25.25 31.20
C VAL A 130 31.57 26.07 32.39
N ILE A 131 31.92 25.63 33.59
CA ILE A 131 31.80 26.45 34.81
C ILE A 131 33.15 27.13 34.96
N SER A 132 33.15 28.46 34.78
CA SER A 132 34.30 29.31 35.10
C SER A 132 34.35 29.52 36.61
N THR A 133 35.56 29.41 37.14
CA THR A 133 35.98 29.65 38.53
C THR A 133 35.65 31.04 39.04
#